data_AF-A0A2W4JK03-F1
#
_entry.id   AF-A0A2W4JK03-F1
#
_cell.length_a   1.000
_cell.length_b   1.000
_cell.length_c   1.000
_cell.angle_alpha   90.00
_cell.angle_beta   90.00
_cell.angle_gamma   90.00
#
_symmetry.space_group_name_H-M   'P 1'
#
loop_
_entity.id
_entity.type
_entity.pdbx_description
1 polymer ?
#
loop_
_entity_poly.entity_id
_entity_poly.type
_entity_poly.pdbx_seq_one_letter_code
_entity_poly.pdbx_strand_id
1 'polypeptide(L)'
;AEAAPPVPDADQPLRMRFSDEVWVEVKDGQGRILASRLAPAGSTLALDGTAPFSLVLGKAEAVALEYKGQPVDLAPYARAGVARLTLE
;
A
#
# COMPACT_ATOMS: atom_id res chain seq x y z
N ALA A 1 -9.02 -29.68 -1.01
CA ALA A 1 -9.41 -28.46 -1.72
C ALA A 1 -8.14 -27.74 -2.10
N GLU A 2 -7.86 -27.69 -3.39
CA GLU A 2 -6.71 -27.00 -3.98
C GLU A 2 -6.97 -25.50 -3.90
N ALA A 3 -6.24 -24.80 -3.04
CA ALA A 3 -6.16 -23.34 -3.11
C ALA A 3 -4.86 -23.02 -3.84
N ALA A 4 -5.01 -22.65 -5.10
CA ALA A 4 -3.94 -22.27 -6.01
C ALA A 4 -2.94 -21.31 -5.35
N PRO A 5 -1.63 -21.39 -5.69
CA PRO A 5 -0.65 -20.44 -5.18
C PRO A 5 -1.14 -19.03 -5.57
N PRO A 6 -1.17 -18.04 -4.65
CA PRO A 6 -1.40 -16.68 -5.10
C PRO A 6 -0.27 -16.40 -6.09
N VAL A 7 -0.66 -16.10 -7.33
CA VAL A 7 0.25 -15.68 -8.39
C VAL A 7 1.27 -14.74 -7.76
N PRO A 8 2.57 -14.97 -7.94
CA PRO A 8 3.53 -14.05 -7.40
C PRO A 8 3.25 -12.72 -8.10
N ASP A 9 2.62 -11.78 -7.38
CA ASP A 9 2.72 -10.34 -7.64
C ASP A 9 4.19 -9.89 -7.44
N ALA A 10 5.16 -10.73 -7.84
CA ALA A 10 6.60 -10.54 -7.69
C ALA A 10 7.13 -9.44 -8.61
N ASP A 11 6.31 -8.98 -9.53
CA ASP A 11 6.62 -7.81 -10.35
C ASP A 11 6.09 -6.51 -9.73
N GLN A 12 5.14 -6.57 -8.79
CA GLN A 12 4.57 -5.37 -8.20
C GLN A 12 5.41 -4.93 -6.99
N PRO A 13 6.14 -3.80 -7.09
CA PRO A 13 6.98 -3.30 -6.02
C PRO A 13 6.16 -2.89 -4.80
N LEU A 14 4.85 -2.66 -4.89
CA LEU A 14 4.05 -2.20 -3.76
C LEU A 14 2.92 -3.18 -3.45
N ARG A 15 2.88 -3.72 -2.24
CA ARG A 15 1.76 -4.51 -1.74
C ARG A 15 1.27 -3.93 -0.42
N MET A 16 -0.04 -3.80 -0.29
CA MET A 16 -0.70 -3.22 0.86
C MET A 16 -1.84 -4.12 1.29
N ARG A 17 -1.88 -4.48 2.57
CA ARG A 17 -2.94 -5.29 3.16
C ARG A 17 -3.69 -4.44 4.16
N PHE A 18 -5.00 -4.37 3.99
CA PHE A 18 -5.88 -3.55 4.81
C PHE A 18 -6.63 -4.48 5.76
N SER A 19 -6.47 -4.27 7.05
CA SER A 19 -7.22 -5.00 8.08
C SER A 19 -8.54 -4.33 8.41
N ASP A 20 -8.71 -3.05 8.06
CA ASP A 20 -9.90 -2.24 8.32
C ASP A 20 -10.23 -1.37 7.10
N GLU A 21 -11.31 -0.59 7.16
CA GLU A 21 -11.63 0.38 6.12
C GLU A 21 -10.64 1.55 6.17
N VAL A 22 -9.84 1.71 5.12
CA VAL A 22 -8.77 2.72 5.06
C VAL A 22 -8.79 3.45 3.73
N TRP A 23 -8.77 4.78 3.79
CA TRP A 23 -8.47 5.59 2.61
C TRP A 23 -7.03 5.36 2.16
N VAL A 24 -6.84 4.94 0.91
CA VAL A 24 -5.53 4.76 0.27
C VAL A 24 -5.42 5.66 -0.94
N GLU A 25 -4.36 6.46 -0.95
CA GLU A 25 -3.94 7.20 -2.12
C GLU A 25 -2.46 6.92 -2.39
N VAL A 26 -2.16 6.50 -3.61
CA VAL A 26 -0.82 6.17 -4.09
C VAL A 26 -0.59 6.94 -5.38
N LYS A 27 0.47 7.73 -5.39
CA LYS A 27 0.90 8.53 -6.53
C LYS A 27 2.33 8.17 -6.88
N ASP A 28 2.56 8.02 -8.17
CA ASP A 28 3.84 7.67 -8.78
C ASP A 28 4.79 8.88 -8.89
N GLY A 29 6.09 8.61 -9.09
CA GLY A 29 7.10 9.63 -9.38
C GLY A 29 6.81 10.43 -10.66
N GLN A 30 6.09 9.81 -11.61
CA GLN A 30 5.59 10.45 -12.82
C GLN A 30 4.39 11.40 -12.58
N GLY A 31 3.93 11.52 -11.33
CA GLY A 31 2.77 12.32 -10.97
C GLY A 31 1.41 11.65 -11.23
N ARG A 32 1.42 10.37 -11.62
CA ARG A 32 0.22 9.57 -11.92
C ARG A 32 -0.36 8.99 -10.63
N ILE A 33 -1.67 9.13 -10.43
CA ILE A 33 -2.35 8.48 -9.31
C ILE A 33 -2.59 7.02 -9.69
N LEU A 34 -1.91 6.10 -9.01
CA LEU A 34 -2.05 4.65 -9.21
C LEU A 34 -3.28 4.12 -8.46
N ALA A 35 -3.56 4.67 -7.29
CA ALA A 35 -4.74 4.38 -6.50
C ALA A 35 -5.20 5.62 -5.73
N SER A 36 -6.50 5.87 -5.65
CA SER A 36 -7.09 6.88 -4.76
C SER A 36 -8.52 6.44 -4.47
N ARG A 37 -8.69 5.63 -3.41
CA ARG A 37 -9.97 5.04 -3.02
C ARG A 37 -9.99 4.62 -1.56
N LEU A 38 -11.18 4.40 -1.02
CA LEU A 38 -11.35 3.64 0.23
C LEU A 38 -11.15 2.15 -0.05
N ALA A 39 -10.17 1.55 0.61
CA ALA A 39 -9.96 0.11 0.64
C ALA A 39 -10.77 -0.49 1.80
N PRO A 40 -11.64 -1.49 1.54
CA PRO A 40 -12.39 -2.13 2.60
C PRO A 40 -11.49 -3.10 3.39
N ALA A 41 -11.91 -3.38 4.63
CA ALA A 41 -11.26 -4.33 5.52
C ALA A 41 -11.07 -5.71 4.86
N GLY A 42 -9.91 -6.33 5.09
CA GLY A 42 -9.53 -7.63 4.51
C GLY A 42 -9.06 -7.57 3.05
N SER A 43 -9.03 -6.39 2.43
CA SER A 43 -8.56 -6.26 1.05
C SER A 43 -7.03 -6.23 0.96
N THR A 44 -6.51 -6.68 -0.17
CA THR A 44 -5.10 -6.49 -0.54
C THR A 44 -5.04 -5.68 -1.83
N LEU A 45 -4.19 -4.66 -1.85
CA LEU A 45 -3.90 -3.86 -3.02
C LEU A 45 -2.45 -4.08 -3.39
N ALA A 46 -2.20 -4.53 -4.61
CA ALA A 46 -0.87 -4.57 -5.17
C ALA A 46 -0.81 -3.55 -6.32
N LEU A 47 0.23 -2.72 -6.34
CA LEU A 47 0.42 -1.66 -7.31
C LEU A 47 1.80 -1.77 -7.93
N ASP A 48 1.82 -1.50 -9.22
CA ASP A 48 3.04 -1.32 -9.98
C ASP A 48 3.26 0.16 -10.30
N GLY A 49 4.50 0.60 -10.17
CA GLY A 49 4.88 1.95 -10.56
C GLY A 49 6.36 2.24 -10.40
N THR A 50 6.71 3.50 -10.53
CA THR A 50 8.03 4.10 -10.50
C THR A 50 8.17 5.05 -9.32
N ALA A 51 9.22 4.84 -8.53
CA ALA A 51 9.58 5.76 -7.45
C ALA A 51 9.97 7.16 -7.98
N PRO A 52 9.77 8.24 -7.21
CA PRO A 52 9.28 8.26 -5.83
C PRO A 52 7.76 8.06 -5.70
N PHE A 53 7.33 7.07 -4.93
CA PHE A 53 5.91 6.83 -4.64
C PHE A 53 5.48 7.67 -3.44
N SER A 54 4.46 8.50 -3.60
CA SER A 54 3.79 9.17 -2.48
C SER A 54 2.59 8.34 -2.05
N LEU A 55 2.62 7.83 -0.82
CA LEU A 55 1.53 7.08 -0.23
C LEU A 55 0.88 7.90 0.89
N VAL A 56 -0.46 7.96 0.86
CA VAL A 56 -1.29 8.55 1.91
C VAL A 56 -2.31 7.52 2.36
N LEU A 57 -2.27 7.16 3.64
CA LEU A 57 -3.09 6.12 4.24
C LEU A 57 -3.83 6.67 5.44
N GLY A 58 -5.16 6.71 5.38
CA GLY A 58 -5.98 7.35 6.42
C GLY A 58 -5.95 6.66 7.80
N LYS A 59 -5.51 5.40 7.86
CA LYS A 59 -5.52 4.57 9.06
C LYS A 59 -4.35 3.60 9.06
N ALA A 60 -3.14 4.16 9.16
CA ALA A 60 -1.88 3.46 8.98
C ALA A 60 -1.72 2.19 9.81
N GLU A 61 -2.21 2.22 11.04
CA GLU A 61 -2.22 1.13 12.01
C GLU A 61 -3.02 -0.10 11.56
N ALA A 62 -3.97 0.08 10.63
CA ALA A 62 -4.74 -0.99 10.00
C ALA A 62 -4.20 -1.38 8.61
N VAL A 63 -3.02 -0.90 8.23
CA VAL A 63 -2.39 -1.19 6.94
C VAL A 63 -1.03 -1.85 7.16
N ALA A 64 -0.78 -2.96 6.48
CA ALA A 64 0.55 -3.52 6.32
C ALA A 64 1.05 -3.22 4.92
N LEU A 65 2.15 -2.46 4.81
CA LEU A 65 2.81 -2.15 3.55
C LEU A 65 4.05 -3.03 3.37
N GLU A 66 4.21 -3.57 2.18
CA GLU A 66 5.37 -4.33 1.74
C GLU A 66 5.87 -3.69 0.43
N TYR A 67 7.11 -3.18 0.43
CA TYR A 67 7.76 -2.60 -0.73
C TYR A 67 8.88 -3.51 -1.23
N LYS A 68 8.80 -4.00 -2.47
CA LYS A 68 9.78 -4.92 -3.09
C LYS A 68 10.06 -6.16 -2.23
N GLY A 69 9.03 -6.68 -1.55
CA GLY A 69 9.15 -7.80 -0.62
C GLY A 69 9.78 -7.46 0.73
N GLN A 70 10.00 -6.16 1.02
CA GLN A 70 10.42 -5.68 2.33
C GLN A 70 9.22 -5.10 3.07
N PRO A 71 8.88 -5.59 4.28
CA PRO A 71 7.86 -4.94 5.10
C PRO A 71 8.33 -3.54 5.47
N VAL A 72 7.45 -2.55 5.29
CA VAL A 72 7.71 -1.14 5.62
C VAL A 72 6.80 -0.74 6.77
N ASP A 73 7.40 -0.35 7.89
CA ASP A 73 6.67 0.17 9.03
C ASP A 73 6.09 1.55 8.71
N LEU A 74 4.76 1.63 8.69
CA LEU A 74 4.01 2.87 8.48
C LEU A 74 3.85 3.69 9.77
N ALA A 75 3.98 3.04 10.93
CA ALA A 75 3.82 3.65 12.25
C ALA A 75 4.65 4.95 12.45
N PRO A 76 5.95 5.02 12.11
CA PRO A 76 6.72 6.27 12.26
C PRO A 76 6.23 7.40 11.32
N TYR A 77 5.56 7.04 10.23
CA TYR A 77 5.00 7.97 9.25
C TYR A 77 3.53 8.35 9.54
N ALA A 78 2.88 7.67 10.49
CA ALA A 78 1.51 7.93 10.92
C ALA A 78 1.42 9.19 11.77
N ARG A 79 0.64 10.17 11.31
CA ARG A 79 0.35 11.43 11.99
C ARG A 79 -1.16 11.62 12.08
N ALA A 80 -1.69 11.66 13.32
CA ALA A 80 -3.12 11.80 13.59
C ALA A 80 -3.99 10.74 12.85
N GLY A 81 -3.53 9.48 12.83
CA GLY A 81 -4.17 8.36 12.12
C GLY A 81 -3.76 8.22 10.65
N VAL A 82 -3.28 9.30 10.01
CA VAL A 82 -2.91 9.30 8.60
C VAL A 82 -1.40 9.05 8.42
N ALA A 83 -1.00 7.92 7.81
CA ALA A 83 0.38 7.74 7.37
C ALA A 83 0.64 8.44 6.04
N ARG A 84 1.74 9.19 6.02
CA ARG A 84 2.24 9.85 4.82
C ARG A 84 3.71 9.51 4.68
N LEU A 85 4.04 8.75 3.66
CA LEU A 85 5.40 8.35 3.37
C LEU A 85 5.67 8.47 1.88
N THR A 86 6.93 8.73 1.57
CA THR A 86 7.43 8.73 0.21
C THR A 86 8.48 7.63 0.09
N LEU A 87 8.31 6.71 -0.85
CA LEU A 87 9.27 5.65 -1.13
C LEU A 87 10.08 6.01 -2.36
N GLU A 88 11.41 5.98 -2.26
CA GLU A 88 12.35 6.26 -3.34
C GLU A 88 12.85 5.00 -4.06
#